data_AF-A0A0A8JIQ3-F1
#
_entry.id   AF-A0A0A8JIQ3-F1
#
_cell.length_a   1.000
_cell.length_b   1.000
_cell.length_c   1.000
_cell.angle_alpha   90.00
_cell.angle_beta   90.00
_cell.angle_gamma   90.00
#
_symmetry.space_group_name_H-M   'P 1'
#
loop_
_entity.id
_entity.type
_entity.pdbx_description
1 polymer ?
#
loop_
_entity_poly.entity_id
_entity_poly.type
_entity_poly.pdbx_seq_one_letter_code
_entity_poly.pdbx_strand_id
1 'polypeptide(L)' 'MGRDEHTTGGNNSRSLPQTPKNQKIQPKKVTEEIANEFAELHQSKKTKHRKK' A
#
# COMPACT_ATOMS: atom_id res chain seq x y z
N MET A 1 -14.02 0.78 -24.04
CA MET A 1 -14.81 0.97 -22.81
C MET A 1 -14.48 2.36 -22.28
N GLY A 2 -15.37 3.33 -22.45
CA GLY A 2 -15.15 4.71 -21.98
C GLY A 2 -15.27 4.78 -20.46
N ARG A 3 -14.35 5.51 -19.82
CA ARG A 3 -14.46 5.85 -18.39
C ARG A 3 -15.47 6.98 -18.28
N ASP A 4 -16.60 6.69 -17.66
CA ASP A 4 -17.56 7.71 -17.26
C ASP A 4 -16.96 8.54 -16.11
N GLU A 5 -16.94 9.85 -16.29
CA GLU A 5 -16.30 10.82 -15.42
C GLU A 5 -17.28 11.23 -14.30
N HIS A 6 -17.64 10.26 -13.45
CA HIS A 6 -18.46 10.53 -12.28
C HIS A 6 -17.61 11.11 -11.14
N THR A 7 -17.54 12.44 -11.09
CA THR A 7 -16.96 13.24 -10.00
C THR A 7 -17.91 13.41 -8.81
N THR A 8 -18.76 12.42 -8.54
CA THR A 8 -19.64 12.44 -7.37
C THR A 8 -18.90 11.82 -6.20
N GLY A 9 -18.57 12.63 -5.18
CA GLY A 9 -17.92 12.18 -3.94
C GLY A 9 -18.70 11.06 -3.26
N GLY A 10 -18.37 9.82 -3.60
CA GLY A 10 -19.04 8.63 -3.12
C GLY A 10 -18.62 8.32 -1.69
N ASN A 11 -19.54 8.50 -0.74
CA ASN A 11 -19.41 7.86 0.56
C ASN A 11 -19.53 6.35 0.34
N ASN A 12 -18.36 5.73 0.17
CA ASN A 12 -18.19 4.35 -0.23
C ASN A 12 -18.54 3.38 0.92
N SER A 13 -19.81 3.40 1.34
CA SER A 13 -20.36 2.53 2.39
C SER A 13 -20.77 1.16 1.85
N ARG A 14 -20.94 1.04 0.53
CA ARG A 14 -21.42 -0.16 -0.18
C ARG A 14 -20.37 -0.93 -0.97
N SER A 15 -19.19 -0.36 -1.26
CA SER A 15 -18.09 -1.14 -1.82
C SER A 15 -17.17 -1.64 -0.71
N LEU A 16 -16.65 -2.85 -0.91
CA LEU A 16 -15.51 -3.31 -0.13
C LEU A 16 -14.37 -2.32 -0.36
N PRO A 17 -13.75 -1.79 0.71
CA PRO A 17 -12.60 -0.91 0.54
C PRO A 17 -11.48 -1.72 -0.11
N GLN A 18 -10.81 -1.11 -1.10
CA GLN A 18 -9.69 -1.73 -1.80
C GLN A 18 -8.56 -2.17 -0.85
N THR A 19 -8.51 -1.58 0.34
CA THR A 19 -7.64 -1.96 1.44
C THR A 19 -8.47 -2.25 2.69
N PRO A 20 -8.11 -3.28 3.49
CA PRO A 20 -8.73 -3.51 4.79
C PRO A 20 -8.67 -2.26 5.67
N LYS A 21 -9.69 -2.04 6.51
CA LYS A 21 -9.82 -0.82 7.35
C LYS A 21 -8.55 -0.51 8.17
N ASN A 22 -7.87 -1.54 8.65
CA ASN A 22 -6.68 -1.42 9.51
C ASN A 22 -5.36 -1.34 8.71
N GLN A 23 -5.40 -1.49 7.38
CA GLN A 23 -4.24 -1.41 6.49
C GLN A 23 -4.26 -0.13 5.64
N LYS A 24 -5.15 0.81 5.95
CA LYS A 24 -5.20 2.09 5.26
C LYS A 24 -4.05 2.97 5.75
N ILE A 25 -3.03 3.10 4.90
CA ILE A 25 -1.90 4.00 5.15
C ILE A 25 -2.39 5.46 5.03
N GLN A 26 -1.99 6.30 5.98
CA GLN A 26 -2.28 7.73 5.90
C GLN A 26 -1.52 8.34 4.71
N PRO A 27 -2.13 9.21 3.89
CA PRO A 27 -1.47 9.75 2.68
C PRO A 27 -0.10 10.38 2.94
N LYS A 28 0.07 11.03 4.09
CA LYS A 28 1.34 11.67 4.50
C LYS A 28 2.47 10.67 4.82
N LYS A 29 2.13 9.42 5.09
CA LYS A 29 3.07 8.36 5.53
C LYS A 29 3.40 7.35 4.43
N VAL A 30 2.75 7.43 3.27
CA VAL A 30 2.93 6.47 2.17
C VAL A 30 4.40 6.35 1.75
N THR A 31 5.11 7.48 1.65
CA THR A 31 6.52 7.50 1.26
C THR A 31 7.42 6.83 2.29
N GLU A 32 7.13 7.01 3.58
CA GLU A 32 7.91 6.43 4.69
C GLU A 32 7.70 4.92 4.76
N GLU A 33 6.44 4.45 4.69
CA GLU A 33 6.10 3.02 4.70
C GLU A 33 6.75 2.29 3.52
N ILE A 34 6.67 2.87 2.31
CA ILE A 34 7.31 2.32 1.11
C ILE A 34 8.84 2.23 1.28
N ALA A 35 9.47 3.28 1.83
CA ALA A 35 10.91 3.28 2.06
C ALA A 35 11.32 2.20 3.08
N ASN A 36 10.53 2.02 4.14
CA ASN A 36 10.74 0.97 5.14
C ASN A 36 10.61 -0.43 4.53
N GLU A 37 9.56 -0.69 3.75
CA GLU A 37 9.38 -1.97 3.05
C GLU A 37 10.57 -2.30 2.14
N PHE A 38 11.05 -1.33 1.35
CA PHE A 38 12.22 -1.54 0.50
C PHE A 38 13.48 -1.79 1.32
N ALA A 39 13.68 -1.10 2.44
CA ALA A 39 14.81 -1.33 3.33
C ALA A 39 14.79 -2.75 3.92
N GLU A 40 13.63 -3.23 4.38
CA GLU A 40 13.43 -4.59 4.89
C GLU A 40 13.69 -5.66 3.81
N LEU A 41 13.21 -5.44 2.59
CA LEU A 41 13.48 -6.31 1.44
C LEU A 41 14.98 -6.37 1.11
N HIS A 42 15.70 -5.25 1.23
CA HIS A 42 17.15 -5.23 1.05
C HIS A 42 17.90 -5.95 2.18
N GLN A 43 17.43 -5.83 3.42
CA GLN A 43 18.05 -6.52 4.57
C GLN A 43 17.82 -8.03 4.53
N SER A 44 16.61 -8.48 4.20
CA SER A 44 16.26 -9.92 4.11
C SER A 44 17.02 -10.67 3.01
N LYS A 45 17.46 -9.98 1.94
CA LYS A 45 18.34 -10.56 0.91
C LYS A 45 19.77 -10.79 1.41
N LYS A 46 20.29 -9.92 2.30
CA LYS A 46 21.66 -10.04 2.84
C LYS A 46 21.82 -11.21 3.81
N THR A 47 20.75 -11.59 4.52
CA THR A 47 20.81 -12.68 5.52
C THR A 47 20.77 -14.07 4.89
N LYS A 48 20.18 -14.24 3.69
CA LYS A 48 20.15 -15.53 2.97
C LYS A 48 21.53 -16.00 2.49
N HIS A 49 22.51 -15.10 2.37
CA HIS A 49 23.89 -15.44 1.99
C HIS A 49 24.81 -15.78 3.18
N ARG A 50 24.31 -15.75 4.43
CA ARG A 50 25.08 -16.04 5.65
C ARG A 50 24.77 -17.40 6.29
N LYS A 51 24.34 -18.39 5.50
CA LYS A 51 24.42 -19.81 5.90
C LYS A 51 25.34 -20.53 4.93
N LYS A 52 26.61 -20.61 5.29
CA LYS A 52 27.57 -21.56 4.74
C LYS A 52 28.34 -22.15 5.91
#